data_AF-A0A7S2EL18-F1
#
_entry.id   AF-A0A7S2EL18-F1
#
_cell.length_a   1.000
_cell.length_b   1.000
_cell.length_c   1.000
_cell.angle_alpha   90.00
_cell.angle_beta   90.00
_cell.angle_gamma   90.00
#
_symmetry.space_group_name_H-M   'P 1'
#
loop_
_entity.id
_entity.type
_entity.pdbx_description
1 polymer ?
#
loop_
_entity_poly.entity_id
_entity_poly.type
_entity_poly.pdbx_seq_one_letter_code
_entity_poly.pdbx_strand_id
1 'polypeptide(L)'
;QNVALAFYREWETAKMTDFSDHIPFAEKACDFLTASPDPYHAVANMIAKLDAAGYCRLKIREPFAGKVGPGGKYYYTINRTTLVAFAVGKKYKPGNGFKIIGGHTDSPNLKVKPRSKRAGSGCVQLNVECYGGGMWHTWFDRDLGVSGRVFVRKAGDDGAEKIEQRLVKIDKPVARISTLCIHLQTAEERKAFRVNKEEHLSPILSTQN
;
A
#
# COMPACT_ATOMS: atom_id res chain seq x y z
N GLN A 1 18.49 -8.35 -29.63
CA GLN A 1 18.93 -9.33 -28.61
C GLN A 1 19.52 -8.58 -27.42
N ASN A 2 18.99 -8.92 -26.23
CA ASN A 2 19.35 -8.56 -24.85
C ASN A 2 19.70 -7.10 -24.49
N VAL A 3 18.72 -6.34 -23.98
CA VAL A 3 18.89 -5.43 -22.83
C VAL A 3 17.55 -5.36 -22.08
N ALA A 4 17.44 -6.08 -20.97
CA ALA A 4 16.41 -5.90 -19.94
C ALA A 4 17.17 -5.80 -18.61
N LEU A 5 17.71 -4.62 -18.29
CA LEU A 5 18.60 -4.47 -17.13
C LEU A 5 18.47 -3.06 -16.54
N ALA A 6 17.53 -2.94 -15.60
CA ALA A 6 17.58 -1.92 -14.56
C ALA A 6 17.25 -2.49 -13.17
N PHE A 7 16.57 -3.65 -13.10
CA PHE A 7 16.35 -4.40 -11.85
C PHE A 7 17.17 -5.70 -11.74
N TYR A 8 17.94 -6.07 -12.77
CA TYR A 8 18.61 -7.38 -12.86
C TYR A 8 20.07 -7.41 -12.34
N ARG A 9 20.66 -6.26 -11.96
CA ARG A 9 22.10 -6.18 -11.67
C ARG A 9 22.55 -6.91 -10.38
N GLU A 10 21.65 -7.12 -9.41
CA GLU A 10 21.99 -7.91 -8.22
C GLU A 10 21.93 -9.43 -8.47
N TRP A 11 21.19 -9.89 -9.49
CA TRP A 11 20.94 -11.32 -9.71
C TRP A 11 22.04 -12.06 -10.50
N GLU A 12 22.80 -11.39 -11.37
CA GLU A 12 23.80 -12.06 -12.23
C GLU A 12 25.17 -12.26 -11.56
N THR A 13 25.45 -11.61 -10.42
CA THR A 13 26.78 -11.67 -9.80
C THR A 13 26.86 -12.61 -8.59
N ALA A 14 25.73 -12.96 -7.99
CA ALA A 14 25.67 -13.96 -6.93
C ALA A 14 25.24 -15.31 -7.53
N LYS A 15 26.14 -16.29 -7.57
CA LYS A 15 25.72 -17.70 -7.61
C LYS A 15 25.04 -17.97 -6.27
N MET A 16 23.75 -17.68 -6.17
CA MET A 16 22.95 -18.01 -4.99
C MET A 16 22.76 -19.53 -4.98
N THR A 17 23.66 -20.22 -4.30
CA THR A 17 23.71 -21.69 -4.27
C THR A 17 23.31 -22.24 -2.91
N ASP A 18 23.30 -21.40 -1.88
CA ASP A 18 22.87 -21.75 -0.53
C ASP A 18 21.66 -20.90 -0.10
N PHE A 19 20.83 -21.46 0.78
CA PHE A 19 19.68 -20.78 1.38
C PHE A 19 20.08 -19.45 2.04
N SER A 20 21.26 -19.42 2.67
CA SER A 20 21.80 -18.25 3.36
C SER A 20 21.96 -17.04 2.43
N ASP A 21 22.24 -17.26 1.14
CA ASP A 21 22.39 -16.20 0.15
C ASP A 21 21.09 -15.39 -0.01
N HIS A 22 19.92 -16.01 0.21
CA HIS A 22 18.61 -15.39 -0.01
C HIS A 22 18.10 -14.57 1.17
N ILE A 23 18.69 -14.70 2.36
CA ILE A 23 18.25 -14.00 3.58
C ILE A 23 18.23 -12.48 3.38
N PRO A 24 19.27 -11.83 2.84
CA PRO A 24 19.26 -10.38 2.64
C PRO A 24 18.14 -9.90 1.69
N PHE A 25 17.74 -10.73 0.72
CA PHE A 25 16.64 -10.40 -0.17
C PHE A 25 15.28 -10.49 0.55
N ALA A 26 15.09 -11.51 1.38
CA ALA A 26 13.89 -11.65 2.20
C ALA A 26 13.74 -10.49 3.20
N GLU A 27 14.85 -10.07 3.84
CA GLU A 27 14.87 -8.91 4.73
C GLU A 27 14.48 -7.62 4.00
N LYS A 28 15.07 -7.35 2.83
CA LYS A 28 14.69 -6.21 1.98
C LYS A 28 13.20 -6.25 1.59
N ALA A 29 12.64 -7.44 1.38
CA ALA A 29 11.22 -7.62 1.08
C ALA A 29 10.34 -7.31 2.31
N CYS A 30 10.71 -7.82 3.49
CA CYS A 30 10.03 -7.50 4.75
C CYS A 30 10.07 -6.00 5.06
N ASP A 31 11.21 -5.34 4.85
CA ASP A 31 11.33 -3.89 5.03
C ASP A 31 10.39 -3.12 4.10
N PHE A 32 10.31 -3.55 2.84
CA PHE A 32 9.38 -2.96 1.88
C PHE A 32 7.93 -3.13 2.32
N LEU A 33 7.54 -4.32 2.82
CA LEU A 33 6.19 -4.59 3.31
C LEU A 33 5.86 -3.73 4.54
N THR A 34 6.76 -3.67 5.52
CA THR A 34 6.63 -2.85 6.74
C THR A 34 6.48 -1.35 6.41
N ALA A 35 7.21 -0.88 5.41
CA ALA A 35 7.14 0.50 4.95
C ALA A 35 5.90 0.79 4.08
N SER A 36 5.16 -0.23 3.64
CA SER A 36 4.06 -0.14 2.68
C SER A 36 2.72 -0.63 3.24
N PRO A 37 2.20 -0.03 4.33
CA PRO A 37 0.98 -0.50 5.00
C PRO A 37 -0.30 -0.35 4.14
N ASP A 38 -0.24 0.43 3.06
CA ASP A 38 -1.33 0.63 2.11
C ASP A 38 -0.80 0.91 0.69
N PRO A 39 -1.67 0.89 -0.34
CA PRO A 39 -1.25 1.11 -1.74
C PRO A 39 -0.55 2.44 -1.99
N TYR A 40 -0.88 3.49 -1.24
CA TYR A 40 -0.28 4.81 -1.43
C TYR A 40 1.18 4.80 -0.95
N HIS A 41 1.45 4.18 0.19
CA HIS A 41 2.81 4.00 0.70
C HIS A 41 3.62 3.04 -0.17
N ALA A 42 3.01 1.94 -0.65
CA ALA A 42 3.66 1.02 -1.59
C ALA A 42 4.16 1.75 -2.84
N VAL A 43 3.29 2.57 -3.46
CA VAL A 43 3.67 3.39 -4.63
C VAL A 43 4.70 4.46 -4.28
N ALA A 44 4.59 5.13 -3.13
CA ALA A 44 5.59 6.10 -2.71
C ALA A 44 6.99 5.47 -2.53
N ASN A 45 7.07 4.30 -1.91
CA ASN A 45 8.32 3.56 -1.72
C ASN A 45 8.90 3.07 -3.05
N MET A 46 8.05 2.58 -3.97
CA MET A 46 8.49 2.21 -5.31
C MET A 46 9.01 3.41 -6.11
N ILE A 47 8.36 4.58 -6.00
CA ILE A 47 8.83 5.82 -6.62
C ILE A 47 10.22 6.18 -6.10
N ALA A 48 10.43 6.18 -4.78
CA ALA A 48 11.74 6.49 -4.20
C ALA A 48 12.84 5.56 -4.73
N LYS A 49 12.55 4.25 -4.87
CA LYS A 49 13.48 3.28 -5.48
C LYS A 49 13.73 3.55 -6.96
N LEU A 50 12.71 3.92 -7.73
CA LEU A 50 12.83 4.25 -9.15
C LEU A 50 13.63 5.55 -9.38
N ASP A 51 13.37 6.57 -8.58
CA ASP A 51 14.10 7.83 -8.60
C ASP A 51 15.60 7.59 -8.32
N ALA A 52 15.92 6.81 -7.27
CA ALA A 52 17.29 6.40 -6.97
C ALA A 52 17.95 5.58 -8.09
N ALA A 53 17.16 4.84 -8.88
CA ALA A 53 17.63 4.08 -10.04
C ALA A 53 17.73 4.90 -11.35
N GLY A 54 17.49 6.21 -11.27
CA GLY A 54 17.59 7.17 -12.38
C GLY A 54 16.42 7.10 -13.36
N TYR A 55 15.23 6.67 -12.92
CA TYR A 55 14.03 6.76 -13.75
C TYR A 55 13.49 8.19 -13.78
N CYS A 56 12.99 8.61 -14.94
CA CYS A 56 12.34 9.90 -15.13
C CYS A 56 10.81 9.79 -14.93
N ARG A 57 10.26 10.66 -14.08
CA ARG A 57 8.81 10.73 -13.89
C ARG A 57 8.12 11.40 -15.07
N LEU A 58 7.12 10.71 -15.63
CA LEU A 58 6.20 11.24 -16.62
C LEU A 58 4.89 11.67 -15.96
N LYS A 59 4.27 12.71 -16.52
CA LYS A 59 2.93 13.15 -16.15
C LYS A 59 1.92 12.54 -17.09
N ILE A 60 1.06 11.66 -16.59
CA ILE A 60 0.08 10.90 -17.39
C ILE A 60 -0.88 11.77 -18.21
N ARG A 61 -1.10 13.02 -17.79
CA ARG A 61 -1.97 13.99 -18.49
C ARG A 61 -1.25 14.82 -19.57
N GLU A 62 0.05 14.64 -19.73
CA GLU A 62 0.83 15.33 -20.75
C GLU A 62 1.25 14.36 -21.86
N PRO A 63 1.40 14.82 -23.11
CA PRO A 63 1.95 14.01 -24.18
C PRO A 63 3.34 13.49 -23.83
N PHE A 64 3.60 12.23 -24.20
CA PHE A 64 4.92 11.58 -24.05
C PHE A 64 5.82 11.76 -25.27
N ALA A 65 5.29 12.30 -26.38
CA ALA A 65 6.05 12.59 -27.59
C ALA A 65 7.25 13.49 -27.25
N GLY A 66 8.43 13.12 -27.75
CA GLY A 66 9.70 13.80 -27.46
C GLY A 66 10.27 13.58 -26.06
N LYS A 67 9.51 12.99 -25.12
CA LYS A 67 9.97 12.69 -23.75
C LYS A 67 10.47 11.26 -23.58
N VAL A 68 9.94 10.33 -24.38
CA VAL A 68 10.27 8.90 -24.33
C VAL A 68 11.12 8.51 -25.53
N GLY A 69 12.26 7.90 -25.28
CA GLY A 69 13.18 7.44 -26.33
C GLY A 69 14.05 6.24 -25.90
N PRO A 70 14.73 5.60 -26.88
CA PRO A 70 15.62 4.46 -26.64
C PRO A 70 16.68 4.72 -25.58
N GLY A 71 16.90 3.73 -24.71
CA GLY A 71 17.85 3.81 -23.60
C GLY A 71 17.31 4.52 -22.35
N GLY A 72 16.16 5.19 -22.43
CA GLY A 72 15.56 5.88 -21.29
C GLY A 72 14.80 4.98 -20.33
N LYS A 73 14.62 5.45 -19.10
CA LYS A 73 13.88 4.80 -18.01
C LYS A 73 12.81 5.75 -17.51
N TYR A 74 11.57 5.31 -17.43
CA TYR A 74 10.44 6.18 -17.16
C TYR A 74 9.41 5.53 -16.23
N TYR A 75 8.67 6.33 -15.49
CA TYR A 75 7.48 5.86 -14.79
C TYR A 75 6.39 6.92 -14.74
N TYR A 76 5.15 6.49 -14.55
CA TYR A 76 4.04 7.36 -14.19
C TYR A 76 3.13 6.68 -13.17
N THR A 77 2.29 7.48 -12.51
CA THR A 77 1.34 6.98 -11.51
C THR A 77 -0.08 7.35 -11.88
N ILE A 78 -1.03 6.46 -11.56
CA ILE A 78 -2.47 6.74 -11.61
C ILE A 78 -2.98 6.75 -10.16
N ASN A 79 -3.66 7.83 -9.77
CA ASN A 79 -4.19 8.06 -8.41
C ASN A 79 -3.18 7.92 -7.24
N ARG A 80 -1.88 7.78 -7.54
CA ARG A 80 -0.81 7.42 -6.58
C ARG A 80 -1.04 6.07 -5.88
N THR A 81 -1.85 5.20 -6.48
CA THR A 81 -2.08 3.80 -6.04
C THR A 81 -1.65 2.80 -7.09
N THR A 82 -1.51 3.23 -8.35
CA THR A 82 -0.97 2.41 -9.43
C THR A 82 0.30 3.06 -9.96
N LEU A 83 1.31 2.23 -10.22
CA LEU A 83 2.59 2.65 -10.78
C LEU A 83 2.87 1.83 -12.03
N VAL A 84 3.22 2.51 -13.11
CA VAL A 84 3.74 1.88 -14.33
C VAL A 84 5.14 2.39 -14.55
N ALA A 85 6.11 1.48 -14.52
CA ALA A 85 7.52 1.77 -14.77
C ALA A 85 8.00 0.94 -15.96
N PHE A 86 8.80 1.56 -16.83
CA PHE A 86 9.30 0.90 -18.03
C PHE A 86 10.68 1.44 -18.41
N ALA A 87 11.50 0.58 -19.01
CA ALA A 87 12.79 0.93 -19.57
C ALA A 87 12.77 0.62 -21.07
N VAL A 88 13.14 1.61 -21.89
CA VAL A 88 13.15 1.46 -23.34
C VAL A 88 14.51 0.92 -23.76
N GLY A 89 14.54 -0.25 -24.38
CA GLY A 89 15.79 -0.85 -24.85
C GLY A 89 16.51 0.07 -25.85
N LYS A 90 17.85 0.11 -25.81
CA LYS A 90 18.66 0.97 -26.70
C LYS A 90 18.42 0.74 -28.20
N LYS A 91 17.97 -0.48 -28.58
CA LYS A 91 17.65 -0.89 -29.95
C LYS A 91 16.14 -0.95 -30.23
N TYR A 92 15.31 -0.44 -29.32
CA TYR A 92 13.87 -0.43 -29.51
C TYR A 92 13.50 0.45 -30.72
N LYS A 93 12.56 -0.05 -31.51
CA LYS A 93 11.89 0.68 -32.58
C LYS A 93 10.37 0.49 -32.42
N PRO A 94 9.53 1.46 -32.80
CA PRO A 94 8.09 1.26 -32.86
C PRO A 94 7.77 -0.02 -33.65
N GLY A 95 6.88 -0.86 -33.11
CA GLY A 95 6.57 -2.19 -33.66
C GLY A 95 7.29 -3.35 -32.97
N ASN A 96 8.36 -3.09 -32.20
CA ASN A 96 8.97 -4.12 -31.35
C ASN A 96 8.05 -4.50 -30.17
N GLY A 97 8.18 -5.73 -29.68
CA GLY A 97 7.41 -6.24 -28.54
C GLY A 97 7.85 -5.72 -27.17
N PHE A 98 7.08 -6.11 -26.13
CA PHE A 98 7.29 -5.73 -24.73
C PHE A 98 7.51 -6.96 -23.86
N LYS A 99 8.28 -6.79 -22.78
CA LYS A 99 8.33 -7.74 -21.65
C LYS A 99 7.64 -7.09 -20.47
N ILE A 100 6.54 -7.67 -20.02
CA ILE A 100 5.67 -7.08 -19.01
C ILE A 100 5.59 -8.01 -17.80
N ILE A 101 5.78 -7.43 -16.62
CA ILE A 101 5.52 -8.09 -15.34
C ILE A 101 4.41 -7.29 -14.67
N GLY A 102 3.35 -7.98 -14.26
CA GLY A 102 2.19 -7.39 -13.61
C GLY A 102 2.08 -7.88 -12.17
N GLY A 103 1.62 -6.98 -11.29
CA GLY A 103 1.22 -7.25 -9.92
C GLY A 103 0.19 -6.22 -9.48
N HIS A 104 -0.28 -6.33 -8.24
CA HIS A 104 -1.21 -5.36 -7.65
C HIS A 104 -0.67 -4.89 -6.29
N THR A 105 -1.02 -3.66 -5.92
CA THR A 105 -0.45 -2.96 -4.75
C THR A 105 -1.34 -3.02 -3.51
N ASP A 106 -2.54 -3.55 -3.66
CA ASP A 106 -3.54 -3.62 -2.62
C ASP A 106 -3.62 -5.01 -2.00
N SER A 107 -4.18 -5.06 -0.80
CA SER A 107 -4.42 -6.29 -0.04
C SER A 107 -5.71 -6.11 0.75
N PRO A 108 -6.44 -7.20 1.07
CA PRO A 108 -7.64 -7.09 1.88
C PRO A 108 -7.37 -6.37 3.22
N ASN A 109 -8.21 -5.40 3.56
CA ASN A 109 -8.02 -4.58 4.76
C ASN A 109 -9.34 -3.98 5.27
N LEU A 110 -9.27 -3.28 6.41
CA LEU A 110 -10.35 -2.46 6.95
C LEU A 110 -10.10 -1.00 6.60
N LYS A 111 -10.97 -0.39 5.79
CA LYS A 111 -10.89 1.04 5.47
C LYS A 111 -11.80 1.85 6.37
N VAL A 112 -11.37 3.04 6.74
CA VAL A 112 -12.19 3.98 7.50
C VAL A 112 -13.34 4.49 6.63
N LYS A 113 -14.60 4.34 7.08
CA LYS A 113 -15.75 4.87 6.33
C LYS A 113 -15.72 6.41 6.30
N PRO A 114 -16.26 7.07 5.27
CA PRO A 114 -16.31 8.55 5.23
C PRO A 114 -17.02 9.18 6.44
N ARG A 115 -18.08 8.53 6.94
CA ARG A 115 -18.72 8.85 8.22
C ARG A 115 -18.33 7.79 9.24
N SER A 116 -17.18 7.99 9.86
CA SER A 116 -16.53 6.97 10.71
C SER A 116 -16.86 7.08 12.20
N LYS A 117 -17.36 8.21 12.68
CA LYS A 117 -17.65 8.42 14.10
C LYS A 117 -18.74 7.44 14.57
N ARG A 118 -18.38 6.54 15.48
CA ARG A 118 -19.30 5.67 16.22
C ARG A 118 -18.98 5.76 17.71
N ALA A 119 -20.00 5.63 18.53
CA ALA A 119 -19.85 5.55 19.97
C ALA A 119 -20.90 4.60 20.54
N GLY A 120 -20.55 3.90 21.62
CA GLY A 120 -21.43 2.96 22.30
C GLY A 120 -20.74 2.42 23.54
N SER A 121 -21.52 2.16 24.60
CA SER A 121 -21.04 1.54 25.84
C SER A 121 -19.78 2.20 26.44
N GLY A 122 -19.72 3.54 26.45
CA GLY A 122 -18.59 4.29 27.00
C GLY A 122 -17.33 4.33 26.11
N CYS A 123 -17.39 3.74 24.92
CA CYS A 123 -16.27 3.66 23.98
C CYS A 123 -16.49 4.55 22.75
N VAL A 124 -15.40 5.15 22.26
CA VAL A 124 -15.31 5.77 20.94
C VAL A 124 -14.78 4.72 19.97
N GLN A 125 -15.53 4.49 18.89
CA GLN A 125 -15.22 3.48 17.89
C GLN A 125 -15.07 4.11 16.51
N LEU A 126 -14.42 3.37 15.62
CA LEU A 126 -14.25 3.73 14.22
C LEU A 126 -15.09 2.80 13.34
N ASN A 127 -16.05 3.36 12.59
CA ASN A 127 -16.73 2.60 11.56
C ASN A 127 -15.77 2.33 10.40
N VAL A 128 -15.67 1.05 10.03
CA VAL A 128 -14.80 0.56 8.97
C VAL A 128 -15.58 -0.24 7.94
N GLU A 129 -15.08 -0.28 6.71
CA GLU A 129 -15.57 -1.12 5.63
C GLU A 129 -14.54 -2.21 5.30
N CYS A 130 -15.04 -3.42 5.04
CA CYS A 130 -14.21 -4.52 4.56
C CYS A 130 -13.84 -4.30 3.09
N TYR A 131 -12.55 -4.17 2.81
CA TYR A 131 -12.01 -4.13 1.46
C TYR A 131 -11.47 -5.51 1.06
N GLY A 132 -11.98 -6.09 -0.03
CA GLY A 132 -11.56 -7.40 -0.53
C GLY A 132 -12.11 -8.60 0.26
N GLY A 133 -11.52 -9.77 0.05
CA GLY A 133 -11.92 -11.05 0.66
C GLY A 133 -11.08 -11.44 1.88
N GLY A 134 -10.98 -10.55 2.87
CA GLY A 134 -10.13 -10.77 4.04
C GLY A 134 -10.60 -11.92 4.95
N MET A 135 -9.66 -12.57 5.62
CA MET A 135 -9.93 -13.48 6.74
C MET A 135 -10.23 -12.66 8.00
N TRP A 136 -11.43 -12.09 8.11
CA TRP A 136 -11.74 -11.04 9.11
C TRP A 136 -11.55 -11.44 10.57
N HIS A 137 -11.61 -12.74 10.89
CA HIS A 137 -11.32 -13.21 12.23
C HIS A 137 -9.87 -12.97 12.67
N THR A 138 -8.92 -12.87 11.73
CA THR A 138 -7.49 -12.63 12.07
C THR A 138 -7.19 -11.18 12.46
N TRP A 139 -8.13 -10.26 12.22
CA TRP A 139 -8.05 -8.84 12.57
C TRP A 139 -8.45 -8.56 14.02
N PHE A 140 -9.12 -9.52 14.67
CA PHE A 140 -9.41 -9.42 16.09
C PHE A 140 -8.13 -9.54 16.92
N ASP A 141 -8.11 -8.84 18.05
CA ASP A 141 -7.05 -8.85 19.04
C ASP A 141 -5.66 -8.47 18.50
N ARG A 142 -5.65 -7.70 17.41
CA ARG A 142 -4.45 -7.08 16.84
C ARG A 142 -4.31 -5.64 17.31
N ASP A 143 -3.07 -5.24 17.49
CA ASP A 143 -2.65 -3.87 17.70
C ASP A 143 -2.62 -3.15 16.35
N LEU A 144 -3.65 -2.34 16.06
CA LEU A 144 -3.85 -1.74 14.76
C LEU A 144 -3.37 -0.28 14.74
N GLY A 145 -2.58 0.04 13.72
CA GLY A 145 -2.30 1.42 13.30
C GLY A 145 -3.31 1.92 12.27
N VAL A 146 -3.12 3.16 11.80
CA VAL A 146 -3.91 3.75 10.70
C VAL A 146 -2.96 4.33 9.66
N SER A 147 -3.19 3.99 8.39
CA SER A 147 -2.43 4.58 7.29
C SER A 147 -3.30 4.91 6.09
N GLY A 148 -2.82 5.82 5.25
CA GLY A 148 -3.45 6.16 3.99
C GLY A 148 -3.04 7.54 3.50
N ARG A 149 -4.01 8.25 2.92
CA ARG A 149 -3.84 9.64 2.49
C ARG A 149 -4.94 10.54 3.02
N VAL A 150 -4.61 11.81 3.17
CA VAL A 150 -5.56 12.88 3.47
C VAL A 150 -5.42 13.99 2.43
N PHE A 151 -6.51 14.70 2.18
CA PHE A 151 -6.51 15.95 1.42
C PHE A 151 -6.64 17.11 2.39
N VAL A 152 -5.69 18.03 2.36
CA VAL A 152 -5.63 19.19 3.25
C VAL A 152 -5.74 20.47 2.44
N ARG A 153 -6.46 21.45 2.97
CA ARG A 153 -6.44 22.82 2.45
C ARG A 153 -5.21 23.54 2.98
N LYS A 154 -4.49 24.22 2.10
CA LYS A 154 -3.34 25.06 2.43
C LYS A 154 -3.52 26.44 1.76
N ALA A 155 -3.18 27.50 2.47
CA ALA A 155 -3.05 28.82 1.86
C ALA A 155 -1.87 28.82 0.88
N GLY A 156 -2.12 29.19 -0.37
CA GLY A 156 -1.09 29.43 -1.36
C GLY A 156 -0.35 30.73 -1.07
N ASP A 157 0.87 30.85 -1.61
CA ASP A 157 1.69 32.07 -1.48
C ASP A 157 1.04 33.30 -2.17
N ASP A 158 0.06 33.04 -3.04
CA ASP A 158 -0.82 33.99 -3.74
C ASP A 158 -2.12 34.29 -2.99
N GLY A 159 -2.31 33.75 -1.77
CA GLY A 159 -3.55 33.84 -1.00
C GLY A 159 -4.66 32.91 -1.49
N ALA A 160 -4.46 32.14 -2.57
CA ALA A 160 -5.46 31.20 -3.08
C ALA A 160 -5.43 29.89 -2.31
N GLU A 161 -6.60 29.30 -2.02
CA GLU A 161 -6.65 27.97 -1.41
C GLU A 161 -6.14 26.89 -2.39
N LYS A 162 -5.22 26.06 -1.90
CA LYS A 162 -4.69 24.90 -2.63
C LYS A 162 -5.01 23.64 -1.85
N ILE A 163 -5.53 22.62 -2.56
CA ILE A 163 -5.73 21.29 -2.00
C ILE A 163 -4.47 20.47 -2.23
N GLU A 164 -3.89 19.97 -1.16
CA GLU A 164 -2.72 19.11 -1.19
C GLU A 164 -3.03 17.72 -0.66
N GLN A 165 -2.45 16.69 -1.28
CA GLN A 165 -2.51 15.32 -0.77
C GLN A 165 -1.29 15.05 0.12
N ARG A 166 -1.51 14.54 1.33
CA ARG A 166 -0.46 14.07 2.26
C ARG A 166 -0.65 12.60 2.59
N LEU A 167 0.45 11.86 2.72
CA LEU A 167 0.42 10.51 3.27
C LEU A 167 0.44 10.58 4.80
N VAL A 168 -0.25 9.66 5.44
CA VAL A 168 -0.31 9.54 6.90
C VAL A 168 -0.05 8.09 7.25
N LYS A 169 0.87 7.86 8.19
CA LYS A 169 1.11 6.57 8.84
C LYS A 169 1.20 6.81 10.35
N ILE A 170 0.20 6.36 11.09
CA ILE A 170 0.22 6.32 12.54
C ILE A 170 0.71 4.93 12.92
N ASP A 171 2.04 4.83 13.07
CA ASP A 171 2.75 3.57 13.35
C ASP A 171 2.77 3.26 14.85
N LYS A 172 1.61 3.32 15.47
CA LYS A 172 1.36 3.08 16.90
C LYS A 172 0.04 2.31 17.06
N PRO A 173 -0.11 1.48 18.10
CA PRO A 173 -1.34 0.78 18.39
C PRO A 173 -2.42 1.76 18.87
N VAL A 174 -3.20 2.29 17.94
CA VAL A 174 -4.24 3.31 18.23
C VAL A 174 -5.66 2.76 18.13
N ALA A 175 -5.82 1.55 17.61
CA ALA A 175 -7.11 0.90 17.41
C ALA A 175 -7.02 -0.59 17.72
N ARG A 176 -8.12 -1.15 18.24
CA ARG A 176 -8.24 -2.59 18.48
C ARG A 176 -9.65 -3.10 18.27
N ILE A 177 -9.78 -4.25 17.61
CA ILE A 177 -11.05 -4.99 17.52
C ILE A 177 -10.96 -6.12 18.54
N SER A 178 -11.73 -6.05 19.63
CA SER A 178 -11.64 -7.06 20.70
C SER A 178 -12.58 -8.23 20.45
N THR A 179 -12.12 -9.45 20.72
CA THR A 179 -13.02 -10.61 20.76
C THR A 179 -14.00 -10.51 21.94
N LEU A 180 -15.20 -11.07 21.75
CA LEU A 180 -16.12 -11.29 22.86
C LEU A 180 -15.55 -12.38 23.78
N CYS A 181 -15.64 -12.17 25.10
CA CYS A 181 -15.18 -13.15 26.08
C CYS A 181 -15.85 -14.51 25.88
N ILE A 182 -15.05 -15.59 25.88
CA ILE A 182 -15.49 -16.99 25.76
C ILE A 182 -16.62 -17.38 26.72
N HIS A 183 -16.62 -16.81 27.94
CA HIS A 183 -17.63 -17.06 28.98
C HIS A 183 -19.02 -16.53 28.62
N LEU A 184 -19.09 -15.54 27.71
CA LEU A 184 -20.33 -14.95 27.21
C LEU A 184 -20.81 -15.62 25.92
N GLN A 185 -20.17 -16.71 25.51
CA GLN A 185 -20.51 -17.47 24.30
C GLN A 185 -20.90 -18.90 24.67
N THR A 186 -21.87 -19.45 23.97
CA THR A 186 -22.17 -20.88 23.97
C THR A 186 -21.08 -21.68 23.26
N ALA A 187 -21.02 -22.99 23.47
CA ALA A 187 -20.06 -23.86 22.78
C ALA A 187 -20.21 -23.83 21.25
N GLU A 188 -21.44 -23.70 20.76
CA GLU A 188 -21.74 -23.64 19.33
C GLU A 188 -21.26 -22.32 18.69
N GLU A 189 -21.50 -21.18 19.34
CA GLU A 189 -21.04 -19.87 18.87
C GLU A 189 -19.51 -19.81 18.74
N ARG A 190 -18.80 -20.41 19.69
CA ARG A 190 -17.33 -20.50 19.66
C ARG A 190 -16.82 -21.35 18.51
N LYS A 191 -17.50 -22.47 18.23
CA LYS A 191 -17.14 -23.36 17.12
C LYS A 191 -17.34 -22.67 15.77
N ALA A 192 -18.37 -21.83 15.64
CA ALA A 192 -18.73 -21.20 14.38
C ALA A 192 -17.98 -19.88 14.09
N PHE A 193 -17.55 -19.15 15.13
CA PHE A 193 -16.92 -17.82 15.05
C PHE A 193 -17.53 -16.92 13.97
N ARG A 194 -18.85 -16.71 14.04
CA ARG A 194 -19.58 -15.92 13.03
C ARG A 194 -19.36 -14.43 13.28
N VAL A 195 -18.57 -13.80 12.40
CA VAL A 195 -18.31 -12.36 12.45
C VAL A 195 -19.34 -11.61 11.61
N ASN A 196 -20.18 -10.79 12.23
CA ASN A 196 -20.94 -9.77 11.52
C ASN A 196 -19.97 -8.64 11.13
N LYS A 197 -19.77 -8.43 9.83
CA LYS A 197 -18.78 -7.47 9.30
C LYS A 197 -19.10 -6.01 9.62
N GLU A 198 -20.37 -5.68 9.85
CA GLU A 198 -20.78 -4.31 10.18
C GLU A 198 -20.70 -4.06 11.69
N GLU A 199 -21.18 -5.03 12.48
CA GLU A 199 -21.33 -4.82 13.92
C GLU A 199 -20.08 -5.18 14.73
N HIS A 200 -19.36 -6.25 14.35
CA HIS A 200 -18.30 -6.83 15.18
C HIS A 200 -16.89 -6.35 14.79
N LEU A 201 -16.71 -5.64 13.67
CA LEU A 201 -15.39 -5.23 13.17
C LEU A 201 -15.04 -3.77 13.45
N SER A 202 -15.90 -3.00 14.14
CA SER A 202 -15.61 -1.60 14.46
C SER A 202 -14.56 -1.50 15.58
N PRO A 203 -13.33 -1.03 15.29
CA PRO A 203 -12.29 -0.95 16.30
C PRO A 203 -12.62 0.12 17.36
N ILE A 204 -12.20 -0.14 18.60
CA ILE A 204 -12.21 0.82 19.70
C ILE A 204 -10.95 1.69 19.59
N LEU A 205 -11.10 3.01 19.75
CA LEU A 205 -10.01 4.00 19.73
C LEU A 205 -9.71 4.54 21.14
N SER A 206 -10.76 4.88 21.88
CA SER A 206 -10.66 5.48 23.22
C SER A 206 -11.93 5.24 24.01
N THR A 207 -11.94 5.64 25.28
CA THR A 207 -13.17 5.82 26.07
C THR A 207 -13.76 7.22 25.84
N GLN A 208 -14.99 7.47 26.30
CA GLN A 208 -15.70 8.74 26.14
C GLN A 208 -15.35 9.82 27.19
N ASN A 209 -14.25 9.65 27.95
CA ASN A 209 -13.87 10.55 29.04
C ASN A 209 -12.72 11.48 28.66
#